data_AF-A0A7C0V0D2-F1
#
_entry.id   AF-A0A7C0V0D2-F1
#
_cell.length_a   1.000
_cell.length_b   1.000
_cell.length_c   1.000
_cell.angle_alpha   90.00
_cell.angle_beta   90.00
_cell.angle_gamma   90.00
#
_symmetry.space_group_name_H-M   'P 1'
#
loop_
_entity.id
_entity.type
_entity.pdbx_description
1 polymer ?
#
loop_
_entity_poly.entity_id
_entity_poly.type
_entity_poly.pdbx_seq_one_letter_code
_entity_poly.pdbx_strand_id
1 'polypeptide(L)'
;MTRKRFRGDFEGLGDDISELIHNFPVTLFGKRVYVNSLDCVKFLRKLVGNHVLFLLGKHCGEVWADYVQRFTGMDGLELLEFYVDLGKVFGWGLPELVRVDLERGEGVIRVYDS
;
A
#
# COMPACT_ATOMS: atom_id res chain seq x y z
N MET A 1 12.17 37.01 10.93
CA MET A 1 11.95 35.80 10.10
C MET A 1 13.07 35.69 9.09
N THR A 2 14.06 34.86 9.36
CA THR A 2 15.20 34.62 8.46
C THR A 2 14.96 33.32 7.71
N ARG A 3 14.62 33.40 6.42
CA ARG A 3 14.52 32.24 5.53
C ARG A 3 15.91 31.60 5.41
N LYS A 4 16.14 30.47 6.09
CA LYS A 4 17.28 29.60 5.78
C LYS A 4 17.06 29.02 4.38
N ARG A 5 17.91 29.42 3.43
CA ARG A 5 18.04 28.74 2.14
C ARG A 5 18.61 27.35 2.42
N PHE A 6 17.84 26.30 2.11
CA PHE A 6 18.36 24.94 2.07
C PHE A 6 19.40 24.86 0.94
N ARG A 7 20.68 24.88 1.33
CA ARG A 7 21.78 24.26 0.59
C ARG A 7 22.13 23.04 1.43
N GLY A 8 21.81 21.84 0.96
CA GLY A 8 22.10 20.60 1.67
C GLY A 8 22.18 19.47 0.66
N ASP A 9 23.25 18.70 0.75
CA ASP A 9 23.48 17.47 0.01
C ASP A 9 22.26 16.55 0.13
N PHE A 10 21.86 15.93 -0.98
CA PHE A 10 20.65 15.11 -1.08
C PHE A 10 20.84 13.67 -0.58
N GLU A 11 22.00 13.35 0.00
CA GLU A 11 22.23 12.05 0.64
C GLU A 11 21.42 11.96 1.94
N GLY A 12 20.48 11.01 2.01
CA GLY A 12 19.64 10.77 3.20
C GLY A 12 18.29 11.50 3.21
N LEU A 13 17.99 12.36 2.23
CA LEU A 13 16.69 13.07 2.18
C LEU A 13 15.50 12.10 2.07
N GLY A 14 15.70 10.97 1.38
CA GLY A 14 14.68 9.92 1.25
C GLY A 14 14.41 9.18 2.57
N ASP A 15 15.45 8.95 3.37
CA ASP A 15 15.35 8.28 4.67
C ASP A 15 14.69 9.22 5.69
N ASP A 16 15.09 10.50 5.70
CA ASP A 16 14.51 11.54 6.55
C ASP A 16 13.02 11.79 6.24
N ILE A 17 12.63 11.78 4.95
CA ILE A 17 11.23 11.87 4.53
C ILE A 17 10.45 10.62 4.95
N SER A 18 11.05 9.43 4.83
CA SER A 18 10.42 8.18 5.23
C SER A 18 10.17 8.13 6.74
N GLU A 19 11.17 8.48 7.57
CA GLU A 19 11.01 8.59 9.03
C GLU A 19 9.95 9.61 9.44
N LEU A 20 9.85 10.73 8.71
CA LEU A 20 8.80 11.72 8.97
C LEU A 20 7.41 11.11 8.70
N ILE A 21 7.22 10.44 7.55
CA ILE A 21 5.91 9.89 7.14
C ILE A 21 5.45 8.75 8.07
N HIS A 22 6.36 7.92 8.58
CA HIS A 22 6.01 6.83 9.50
C HIS A 22 5.33 7.31 10.80
N ASN A 23 5.57 8.55 11.21
CA ASN A 23 5.04 9.09 12.46
C ASN A 23 3.79 9.96 12.29
N PHE A 24 3.36 10.24 11.05
CA PHE A 24 2.16 11.04 10.79
C PHE A 24 1.01 10.18 10.26
N PRO A 25 -0.21 10.32 10.80
CA PRO A 25 -1.39 9.70 10.20
C PRO A 25 -1.60 10.28 8.80
N VAL A 26 -1.39 9.46 7.78
CA VAL A 26 -1.70 9.83 6.39
C VAL A 26 -3.19 9.68 6.18
N THR A 27 -3.78 10.54 5.35
CA THR A 27 -5.18 10.42 4.96
C THR A 27 -5.26 9.99 3.51
N LEU A 28 -5.94 8.88 3.26
CA LEU A 28 -6.19 8.33 1.94
C LEU A 28 -7.69 8.13 1.78
N PHE A 29 -8.27 8.70 0.73
CA PHE A 29 -9.73 8.71 0.52
C PHE A 29 -10.53 9.11 1.78
N GLY A 30 -10.06 10.14 2.49
CA GLY A 30 -10.71 10.61 3.73
C GLY A 30 -10.57 9.68 4.94
N LYS A 31 -9.79 8.59 4.85
CA LYS A 31 -9.52 7.67 5.96
C LYS A 31 -8.10 7.85 6.47
N ARG A 32 -7.99 7.86 7.80
CA ARG A 32 -6.71 7.83 8.48
C ARG A 32 -6.10 6.44 8.31
N VAL A 33 -4.89 6.41 7.77
CA VAL A 33 -4.09 5.20 7.61
C VAL A 33 -2.78 5.34 8.39
N TYR A 34 -2.23 4.20 8.79
CA TYR A 34 -0.96 4.13 9.49
C TYR A 34 0.05 3.42 8.60
N VAL A 35 1.20 4.06 8.40
CA VAL A 35 2.31 3.47 7.66
C VAL A 35 3.15 2.66 8.64
N ASN A 36 2.87 1.36 8.74
CA ASN A 36 3.63 0.47 9.62
C ASN A 36 5.02 0.22 9.04
N SER A 37 6.04 0.21 9.89
CA SER A 37 7.38 -0.24 9.50
C SER A 37 7.40 -1.75 9.22
N LEU A 38 8.30 -2.18 8.35
CA LEU A 38 8.47 -3.60 8.03
C LEU A 38 8.77 -4.45 9.29
N ASP A 39 9.51 -3.89 10.25
CA ASP A 39 9.84 -4.59 11.50
C ASP A 39 8.62 -4.80 12.40
N CYS A 40 7.67 -3.85 12.42
CA CYS A 40 6.38 -4.03 13.08
C CYS A 40 5.62 -5.22 12.46
N VAL A 41 5.58 -5.32 11.13
CA VAL A 41 4.93 -6.43 10.42
C VAL A 41 5.64 -7.76 10.70
N LYS A 42 6.98 -7.79 10.70
CA LYS A 42 7.76 -8.99 11.06
C LYS A 42 7.50 -9.42 12.50
N PHE A 43 7.39 -8.48 13.43
CA PHE A 43 7.06 -8.77 14.83
C PHE A 43 5.66 -9.35 14.95
N LEU A 44 4.66 -8.72 14.31
CA LEU A 44 3.29 -9.24 14.26
C LEU A 44 3.26 -10.66 13.68
N ARG A 45 3.99 -10.92 12.59
CA ARG A 45 4.10 -12.27 11.99
C ARG A 45 4.56 -13.31 12.99
N LYS A 46 5.56 -12.99 13.82
CA LYS A 46 6.07 -13.90 14.86
C LYS A 46 5.03 -14.14 15.96
N LEU A 47 4.23 -13.13 16.28
CA LEU A 47 3.24 -13.19 17.35
C LEU A 47 1.99 -13.99 16.96
N VAL A 48 1.41 -13.69 15.79
CA VAL A 48 0.09 -14.22 15.39
C VAL A 48 0.18 -15.31 14.31
N GLY A 49 1.35 -15.50 13.69
CA GLY A 49 1.56 -16.44 12.59
C GLY A 49 0.99 -15.97 11.25
N ASN A 50 1.28 -16.73 10.19
CA ASN A 50 0.93 -16.35 8.81
C ASN A 50 -0.57 -16.37 8.52
N HIS A 51 -1.32 -17.27 9.16
CA HIS A 51 -2.77 -17.42 8.92
C HIS A 51 -3.55 -16.20 9.39
N VAL A 52 -3.22 -15.63 10.55
CA VAL A 52 -3.85 -14.39 11.04
C VAL A 52 -3.47 -13.20 10.16
N LEU A 53 -2.19 -13.10 9.76
CA LEU A 53 -1.77 -12.04 8.83
C LEU A 53 -2.46 -12.14 7.47
N PHE A 54 -2.70 -13.36 6.97
CA PHE A 54 -3.47 -13.56 5.76
C PHE A 54 -4.91 -13.06 5.90
N LEU A 55 -5.58 -13.36 7.02
CA LEU A 55 -6.94 -12.86 7.28
C LEU A 55 -6.97 -11.33 7.42
N LEU A 56 -5.98 -10.75 8.08
CA LEU A 56 -5.84 -9.30 8.19
C LEU A 56 -5.62 -8.65 6.82
N GLY A 57 -4.76 -9.24 5.99
CA GLY A 57 -4.53 -8.78 4.61
C GLY A 57 -5.78 -8.87 3.74
N LYS A 58 -6.52 -9.99 3.83
CA LYS A 58 -7.80 -10.16 3.13
C LYS A 58 -8.82 -9.10 3.55
N HIS A 59 -9.03 -8.92 4.85
CA HIS A 59 -9.97 -7.93 5.36
C HIS A 59 -9.57 -6.50 4.96
N CYS A 60 -8.27 -6.18 5.03
CA CYS A 60 -7.73 -4.91 4.56
C CYS A 60 -8.07 -4.70 3.07
N GLY A 61 -7.79 -5.69 2.22
CA GLY A 61 -8.10 -5.65 0.79
C GLY A 61 -9.59 -5.43 0.49
N GLU A 62 -10.49 -6.14 1.19
CA GLU A 62 -11.95 -5.97 1.03
C GLU A 62 -12.41 -4.56 1.39
N VAL A 63 -11.93 -4.05 2.54
CA VAL A 63 -12.28 -2.70 3.02
C VAL A 63 -11.77 -1.62 2.08
N TRP A 64 -10.53 -1.76 1.61
CA TRP A 64 -9.98 -0.87 0.62
C TRP A 64 -10.80 -0.92 -0.67
N ALA A 65 -11.16 -2.12 -1.17
CA ALA A 65 -11.86 -2.27 -2.45
C ALA A 65 -13.20 -1.53 -2.45
N ASP A 66 -13.97 -1.70 -1.38
CA ASP A 66 -15.20 -0.95 -1.14
C ASP A 66 -14.95 0.57 -1.08
N TYR A 67 -13.88 1.02 -0.41
CA TYR A 67 -13.56 2.45 -0.38
C TYR A 67 -13.22 3.02 -1.74
N VAL A 68 -12.28 2.42 -2.46
CA VAL A 68 -11.87 2.90 -3.78
C VAL A 68 -13.09 2.95 -4.69
N GLN A 69 -13.87 1.88 -4.78
CA GLN A 69 -15.08 1.84 -5.59
C GLN A 69 -16.05 2.97 -5.25
N ARG A 70 -16.29 3.27 -3.96
CA ARG A 70 -17.18 4.37 -3.55
C ARG A 70 -16.65 5.75 -3.92
N PHE A 71 -15.34 5.96 -3.87
CA PHE A 71 -14.73 7.27 -4.11
C PHE A 71 -14.45 7.54 -5.59
N THR A 72 -14.10 6.52 -6.36
CA THR A 72 -13.73 6.66 -7.77
C THR A 72 -14.85 6.24 -8.71
N GLY A 73 -15.81 5.42 -8.25
CA GLY A 73 -16.82 4.80 -9.10
C GLY A 73 -16.29 3.66 -9.98
N MET A 74 -15.01 3.32 -9.86
CA MET A 74 -14.36 2.26 -10.66
C MET A 74 -14.92 0.88 -10.30
N ASP A 75 -15.07 0.03 -11.30
CA ASP A 75 -15.48 -1.37 -11.13
C ASP A 75 -14.66 -2.33 -12.02
N GLY A 76 -14.92 -3.63 -11.85
CA GLY A 76 -14.35 -4.67 -12.71
C GLY A 76 -12.83 -4.62 -12.85
N LEU A 77 -12.36 -4.54 -14.11
CA LEU A 77 -10.94 -4.51 -14.46
C LEU A 77 -10.27 -3.21 -14.06
N GLU A 78 -10.95 -2.08 -14.21
CA GLU A 78 -10.38 -0.76 -13.88
C GLU A 78 -10.05 -0.68 -12.39
N LEU A 79 -10.96 -1.18 -11.54
CA LEU A 79 -10.71 -1.29 -10.10
C LEU A 79 -9.50 -2.19 -9.81
N LEU A 80 -9.39 -3.33 -10.49
CA LEU A 80 -8.29 -4.27 -10.30
C LEU A 80 -6.93 -3.68 -10.72
N GLU A 81 -6.88 -2.98 -11.85
CA GLU A 81 -5.67 -2.28 -12.32
C GLU A 81 -5.26 -1.18 -11.33
N PHE A 82 -6.24 -0.41 -10.84
CA PHE A 82 -6.00 0.57 -9.79
C PHE A 82 -5.40 -0.05 -8.53
N TYR A 83 -5.90 -1.23 -8.10
CA TYR A 83 -5.35 -1.96 -6.96
C TYR A 83 -3.89 -2.38 -7.12
N VAL A 84 -3.54 -2.82 -8.33
CA VAL A 84 -2.16 -3.19 -8.66
C VAL A 84 -1.25 -1.98 -8.54
N ASP A 85 -1.65 -0.83 -9.08
CA ASP A 85 -0.86 0.39 -8.96
C ASP A 85 -0.79 0.91 -7.52
N LEU A 86 -1.90 0.80 -6.78
CA LEU A 86 -1.96 1.16 -5.38
C LEU A 86 -0.99 0.31 -4.52
N GLY A 87 -0.88 -0.99 -4.81
CA GLY A 87 0.06 -1.88 -4.15
C GLY A 87 1.52 -1.47 -4.34
N LYS A 88 1.88 -0.98 -5.54
CA LYS A 88 3.21 -0.42 -5.82
C LYS A 88 3.46 0.84 -4.99
N VAL A 89 2.47 1.75 -4.93
CA VAL A 89 2.57 3.02 -4.19
C VAL A 89 2.72 2.79 -2.69
N PHE A 90 2.03 1.80 -2.12
CA PHE A 90 2.14 1.47 -0.69
C PHE A 90 3.35 0.60 -0.34
N GLY A 91 4.14 0.18 -1.34
CA GLY A 91 5.30 -0.67 -1.09
C GLY A 91 4.94 -2.07 -0.60
N TRP A 92 3.81 -2.64 -1.06
CA TRP A 92 3.42 -4.04 -0.77
C TRP A 92 4.13 -5.05 -1.69
N GLY A 93 5.18 -4.60 -2.37
CA GLY A 93 5.81 -5.26 -3.50
C GLY A 93 5.50 -4.53 -4.81
N LEU A 94 5.94 -5.14 -5.91
CA LEU A 94 5.71 -4.67 -7.27
C LEU A 94 4.76 -5.65 -7.98
N PRO A 95 3.43 -5.53 -7.76
CA PRO A 95 2.46 -6.36 -8.46
C PRO A 95 2.38 -6.00 -9.95
N GLU A 96 2.19 -7.02 -10.78
CA GLU A 96 2.01 -6.93 -12.24
C GLU A 96 0.83 -7.80 -12.66
N LEU A 97 -0.14 -7.18 -13.33
CA LEU A 97 -1.31 -7.88 -13.88
C LEU A 97 -0.93 -8.56 -15.19
N VAL A 98 -0.80 -9.89 -15.20
CA VAL A 98 -0.33 -10.64 -16.37
C VAL A 98 -1.48 -11.05 -17.27
N ARG A 99 -2.57 -11.56 -16.68
CA ARG A 99 -3.75 -12.02 -17.39
C ARG A 99 -4.96 -11.94 -16.49
N VAL A 100 -6.10 -11.49 -17.03
CA VAL A 100 -7.40 -11.50 -16.35
C VAL A 100 -8.46 -11.96 -17.33
N ASP A 101 -9.32 -12.85 -16.87
CA ASP A 101 -10.55 -13.29 -17.52
C ASP A 101 -11.69 -13.05 -16.54
N LEU A 102 -12.41 -11.93 -16.74
CA LEU A 102 -13.50 -11.51 -15.85
C LEU A 102 -14.73 -12.42 -15.95
N GLU A 103 -14.98 -13.01 -17.13
CA GLU A 103 -16.13 -13.90 -17.34
C GLU A 103 -15.96 -15.20 -16.56
N ARG A 104 -14.73 -15.70 -16.48
CA ARG A 104 -14.38 -16.93 -15.74
C ARG A 104 -13.93 -16.67 -14.30
N GLY A 105 -13.71 -15.40 -13.93
CA GLY A 105 -13.19 -15.02 -12.62
C GLY A 105 -11.74 -15.49 -12.40
N GLU A 106 -10.97 -15.63 -13.47
CA GLU A 106 -9.58 -16.11 -13.42
C GLU A 106 -8.60 -14.94 -13.59
N GLY A 107 -7.50 -14.97 -12.84
CA GLY A 107 -6.48 -13.93 -12.92
C GLY A 107 -5.10 -14.46 -12.54
N VAL A 108 -4.07 -13.87 -13.15
CA VAL A 108 -2.67 -14.09 -12.80
C VAL A 108 -2.04 -12.75 -12.50
N ILE A 109 -1.65 -12.57 -11.24
CA ILE A 109 -0.86 -11.44 -10.76
C ILE A 109 0.50 -11.98 -10.35
N ARG A 110 1.57 -11.38 -10.88
CA ARG A 110 2.93 -11.62 -10.38
C ARG A 110 3.26 -10.54 -9.38
N VAL A 111 4.00 -10.90 -8.33
CA VAL A 111 4.45 -9.93 -7.32
C VAL A 111 5.96 -10.09 -7.19
N TYR A 112 6.69 -9.00 -7.42
CA TYR A 112 8.12 -8.92 -7.18
C TYR A 112 8.39 -8.16 -5.87
N ASP A 113 9.57 -8.36 -5.27
CA ASP A 113 10.05 -7.62 -4.08
C ASP A 113 9.07 -7.59 -2.88
N SER A 114 8.41 -8.72 -2.59
CA SER A 114 7.45 -8.89 -1.48
C SER A 114 8.07 -9.26 -0.13
#